data_AF-A0A2M7J6H4-F1
#
_entry.id   AF-A0A2M7J6H4-F1
#
_cell.length_a   1.000
_cell.length_b   1.000
_cell.length_c   1.000
_cell.angle_alpha   90.00
_cell.angle_beta   90.00
_cell.angle_gamma   90.00
#
_symmetry.space_group_name_H-M   'P 1'
#
loop_
_entity.id
_entity.type
_entity.pdbx_description
1 polymer ?
#
loop_
_entity_poly.entity_id
_entity_poly.type
_entity_poly.pdbx_seq_one_letter_code
_entity_poly.pdbx_strand_id
1 'polypeptide(L)'
;MRDTGINELPSSYRALVAAAPRAKEKTSAGSAGRAPLEKIKKEYAECLMCPLAKSRLRIVFGEGSPRARLMFIGEGPGFTEDHLGRPFVGRSGNLLSDIISKGLKMKREDVYITNIVKCHPMKDPSDPEKHSNDRPPSPDEVSKCMPILLRQIDAIRPEVICTLGSPAAKIMLDRKDGISNLRGKIFDIHPLKDDPCYSVKLVPTFHPAYLLRNPPAKKPAWEDIKVVLGLLKK
;
A
#
# COMPACT_ATOMS: atom_id res chain seq x y z
N MET A 1 14.68 -20.28 -5.48
CA MET A 1 15.59 -19.61 -6.43
C MET A 1 14.71 -18.98 -7.52
N ARG A 2 14.68 -17.66 -7.80
CA ARG A 2 15.52 -16.53 -7.41
C ARG A 2 14.62 -15.36 -6.99
N ASP A 3 14.95 -14.78 -5.83
CA ASP A 3 14.35 -13.61 -5.22
C ASP A 3 15.17 -12.38 -5.66
N THR A 4 15.10 -12.02 -6.95
CA THR A 4 15.99 -11.03 -7.59
C THR A 4 15.22 -9.90 -8.25
N GLY A 5 14.38 -9.20 -7.47
CA GLY A 5 13.75 -7.95 -7.93
C GLY A 5 13.70 -6.83 -6.87
N ILE A 6 13.95 -7.15 -5.59
CA ILE A 6 13.71 -6.22 -4.47
C ILE A 6 15.01 -5.94 -3.67
N ASN A 7 16.09 -6.68 -3.92
CA ASN A 7 17.35 -6.54 -3.14
C ASN A 7 18.12 -5.23 -3.39
N GLU A 8 17.69 -4.42 -4.35
CA GLU A 8 18.30 -3.13 -4.70
C GLU A 8 17.33 -1.94 -4.59
N LEU A 9 16.31 -2.03 -3.72
CA LEU A 9 15.61 -0.81 -3.30
C LEU A 9 16.59 0.05 -2.48
N PRO A 10 16.79 1.34 -2.82
CA PRO A 10 17.59 2.25 -2.02
C PRO A 10 17.13 2.18 -0.57
N SER A 11 18.10 1.95 0.32
CA SER A 11 17.95 1.74 1.76
C SER A 11 17.41 2.94 2.55
N SER A 12 16.72 3.87 1.89
CA SER A 12 15.99 4.89 2.59
C SER A 12 14.77 5.34 1.79
N TYR A 13 13.62 4.83 2.22
CA TYR A 13 12.36 5.56 2.11
C TYR A 13 12.54 7.05 2.48
N ARG A 14 13.40 7.35 3.47
CA ARG A 14 13.77 8.72 3.85
C ARG A 14 14.42 9.53 2.73
N ALA A 15 15.28 8.94 1.88
CA ALA A 15 15.90 9.68 0.76
C ALA A 15 14.94 9.85 -0.42
N LEU A 16 14.09 8.84 -0.71
CA LEU A 16 13.13 8.92 -1.82
C LEU A 16 12.07 10.03 -1.60
N VAL A 17 11.67 10.25 -0.35
CA VAL A 17 10.75 11.34 0.03
C VAL A 17 11.43 12.73 0.01
N ALA A 18 12.76 12.82 -0.01
CA ALA A 18 13.47 14.10 -0.05
C ALA A 18 13.44 14.80 -1.43
N ALA A 19 13.14 14.06 -2.51
CA ALA A 19 13.26 14.54 -3.88
C ALA A 19 11.92 14.92 -4.56
N ALA A 20 10.78 14.77 -3.90
CA ALA A 20 9.50 15.14 -4.50
C ALA A 20 9.36 16.68 -4.59
N PRO A 21 9.06 17.26 -5.77
CA PRO A 21 8.91 18.70 -5.90
C PRO A 21 7.67 19.17 -5.14
N ARG A 22 7.85 20.14 -4.23
CA ARG A 22 6.73 20.84 -3.61
C ARG A 22 6.08 21.77 -4.65
N ALA A 23 4.80 21.54 -4.96
CA ALA A 23 3.96 22.63 -5.43
C ALA A 23 3.88 23.66 -4.29
N LYS A 24 4.38 24.87 -4.54
CA LYS A 24 4.39 25.96 -3.54
C LYS A 24 2.95 26.44 -3.34
N GLU A 25 2.34 26.13 -2.19
CA GLU A 25 1.24 26.93 -1.65
C GLU A 25 1.62 27.41 -0.25
N LYS A 26 1.75 28.74 -0.13
CA LYS A 26 1.87 29.45 1.14
C LYS A 26 0.50 29.44 1.81
N THR A 27 0.34 28.87 2.99
CA THR A 27 -0.68 29.31 3.95
C THR A 27 -0.19 29.19 5.38
N SER A 28 -0.64 30.16 6.18
CA SER A 28 -0.21 30.53 7.53
C SER A 28 -0.57 29.50 8.61
N ALA A 29 0.19 29.57 9.70
CA ALA A 29 0.03 28.77 10.91
C ALA A 29 -1.38 28.93 11.54
N GLY A 30 -2.00 27.80 11.88
CA GLY A 30 -3.31 27.70 12.53
C GLY A 30 -4.14 26.57 11.92
N SER A 31 -4.12 25.37 12.55
CA SER A 31 -4.88 24.17 12.17
C SER A 31 -5.11 23.95 10.65
N ALA A 32 -4.03 23.90 9.88
CA ALA A 32 -4.10 23.81 8.41
C ALA A 32 -4.98 22.62 7.97
N GLY A 33 -6.07 22.92 7.26
CA GLY A 33 -7.02 21.93 6.77
C GLY A 33 -6.31 20.89 5.89
N ARG A 34 -6.19 19.66 6.40
CA ARG A 34 -5.70 18.50 5.65
C ARG A 34 -6.52 18.37 4.36
N ALA A 35 -5.84 18.15 3.23
CA ALA A 35 -6.54 17.99 1.96
C ALA A 35 -7.48 16.77 2.04
N PRO A 36 -8.77 16.91 1.70
CA PRO A 36 -9.68 15.78 1.64
C PRO A 36 -9.15 14.72 0.68
N LEU A 37 -9.32 13.44 1.02
CA LEU A 37 -8.86 12.32 0.20
C LEU A 37 -9.36 12.40 -1.25
N GLU A 38 -10.58 12.88 -1.46
CA GLU A 38 -11.16 13.12 -2.80
C GLU A 38 -10.42 14.20 -3.60
N LYS A 39 -9.90 15.24 -2.94
CA LYS A 39 -9.06 16.25 -3.61
C LYS A 39 -7.77 15.59 -4.12
N ILE A 40 -7.12 14.79 -3.28
CA ILE A 40 -5.89 14.07 -3.63
C ILE A 40 -6.17 13.09 -4.79
N LYS A 41 -7.29 12.38 -4.75
CA LYS A 41 -7.71 11.46 -5.82
C LYS A 41 -7.85 12.18 -7.16
N LYS A 42 -8.49 13.36 -7.19
CA LYS A 42 -8.65 14.18 -8.39
C LYS A 42 -7.30 14.67 -8.93
N GLU A 43 -6.41 15.14 -8.05
CA GLU A 43 -5.09 15.62 -8.44
C GLU A 43 -4.23 14.55 -9.13
N TYR A 44 -4.36 13.29 -8.72
CA TYR A 44 -3.58 12.17 -9.29
C TYR A 44 -4.34 11.32 -10.31
N ALA A 45 -5.58 11.65 -10.68
CA ALA A 45 -6.37 10.87 -11.63
C ALA A 45 -5.61 10.63 -12.96
N GLU A 46 -4.98 11.70 -13.45
CA GLU A 46 -4.18 11.72 -14.68
C GLU A 46 -2.66 11.73 -14.39
N CYS A 47 -2.22 11.07 -13.32
CA CYS A 47 -0.81 11.03 -12.94
C CYS A 47 0.08 10.52 -14.10
N LEU A 48 1.14 11.26 -14.42
CA LEU A 48 2.16 10.91 -15.43
C LEU A 48 3.58 10.83 -14.85
N MET A 49 3.71 10.73 -13.52
CA MET A 49 5.00 10.88 -12.84
C MET A 49 6.00 9.75 -13.11
N CYS A 50 5.57 8.57 -13.57
CA CYS A 50 6.45 7.42 -13.83
C CYS A 50 6.04 6.62 -15.09
N PRO A 51 6.90 5.73 -15.61
CA PRO A 51 6.64 4.98 -16.84
C PRO A 51 5.36 4.12 -16.82
N LEU A 52 4.95 3.62 -15.63
CA LEU A 52 3.71 2.84 -15.49
C LEU A 52 2.47 3.61 -15.94
N ALA A 53 2.55 4.94 -15.94
CA ALA A 53 1.47 5.78 -16.40
C ALA A 53 1.09 5.56 -17.87
N LYS A 54 2.05 5.12 -18.69
CA LYS A 54 1.90 4.97 -20.14
C LYS A 54 1.15 3.70 -20.55
N SER A 55 1.15 2.68 -19.70
CA SER A 55 0.60 1.36 -20.00
C SER A 55 -0.59 0.96 -19.13
N ARG A 56 -0.83 1.66 -18.02
CA ARG A 56 -2.02 1.41 -17.18
C ARG A 56 -3.30 1.60 -18.00
N LEU A 57 -4.31 0.77 -17.74
CA LEU A 57 -5.66 1.03 -18.22
C LEU A 57 -6.40 1.99 -17.29
N ARG A 58 -6.28 1.79 -15.97
CA ARG A 58 -6.89 2.66 -14.96
C ARG A 58 -5.95 2.84 -13.78
N ILE A 59 -5.94 4.05 -13.23
CA ILE A 59 -5.27 4.25 -11.94
C ILE A 59 -6.05 3.54 -10.83
N VAL A 60 -5.35 2.77 -10.03
CA VAL A 60 -5.89 2.09 -8.85
C VAL A 60 -5.44 2.87 -7.61
N PHE A 61 -6.13 4.00 -7.37
CA PHE A 61 -5.78 4.93 -6.31
C PHE A 61 -5.88 4.29 -4.91
N GLY A 62 -6.98 3.58 -4.65
CA GLY A 62 -7.35 3.05 -3.34
C GLY A 62 -8.85 3.20 -3.13
N GLU A 63 -9.42 2.39 -2.25
CA GLU A 63 -10.85 2.44 -1.91
C GLU A 63 -11.08 2.16 -0.43
N GLY A 64 -12.20 2.66 0.10
CA GLY A 64 -12.61 2.48 1.49
C GLY A 64 -12.87 3.79 2.23
N SER A 65 -12.97 3.72 3.56
CA SER A 65 -13.31 4.87 4.39
C SER A 65 -12.19 5.93 4.40
N PRO A 66 -12.50 7.23 4.19
CA PRO A 66 -11.53 8.31 4.35
C PRO A 66 -11.19 8.59 5.83
N ARG A 67 -11.84 7.89 6.77
CA ARG A 67 -11.62 7.94 8.22
C ARG A 67 -11.27 6.55 8.78
N ALA A 68 -10.73 5.67 7.95
CA ALA A 68 -10.43 4.30 8.34
C ALA A 68 -9.40 4.25 9.47
N ARG A 69 -9.73 3.56 10.57
CA ARG A 69 -8.75 3.24 11.64
C ARG A 69 -7.69 2.24 11.18
N LEU A 70 -8.04 1.39 10.20
CA LEU A 70 -7.18 0.37 9.61
C LEU A 70 -6.96 0.61 8.12
N MET A 71 -5.70 0.63 7.70
CA MET A 71 -5.31 0.72 6.31
C MET A 71 -4.50 -0.50 5.87
N PHE A 72 -4.89 -1.13 4.77
CA PHE A 72 -4.13 -2.20 4.11
C PHE A 72 -3.30 -1.66 2.95
N ILE A 73 -2.04 -2.10 2.87
CA ILE A 73 -1.10 -1.67 1.82
C ILE A 73 -0.47 -2.91 1.16
N GLY A 74 -0.77 -3.13 -0.12
CA GLY A 74 -0.09 -4.13 -0.97
C GLY A 74 1.04 -3.55 -1.81
N GLU A 75 1.59 -4.34 -2.73
CA GLU A 75 2.69 -3.92 -3.62
C GLU A 75 2.19 -3.02 -4.76
N GLY A 76 1.31 -3.54 -5.61
CA GLY A 76 0.80 -2.87 -6.81
C GLY A 76 -0.46 -3.56 -7.35
N PRO A 77 -1.16 -2.93 -8.30
CA PRO A 77 -2.27 -3.54 -9.01
C PRO A 77 -1.81 -4.73 -9.87
N GLY A 78 -2.66 -5.73 -10.04
CA GLY A 78 -2.53 -6.74 -11.07
C GLY A 78 -3.52 -6.49 -12.21
N PHE A 79 -3.60 -7.46 -13.13
CA PHE A 79 -4.47 -7.40 -14.31
C PHE A 79 -5.91 -6.96 -14.01
N THR A 80 -6.61 -7.67 -13.11
CA THR A 80 -8.02 -7.38 -12.81
C THR A 80 -8.20 -6.01 -12.15
N GLU A 81 -7.29 -5.63 -11.26
CA GLU A 81 -7.32 -4.32 -10.60
C GLU A 81 -7.15 -3.18 -11.62
N ASP A 82 -6.21 -3.31 -12.56
CA ASP A 82 -5.96 -2.33 -13.63
C ASP A 82 -7.18 -2.17 -14.54
N HIS A 83 -7.84 -3.29 -14.86
CA HIS A 83 -9.07 -3.28 -15.65
C HIS A 83 -10.26 -2.69 -14.89
N LEU A 84 -10.30 -2.73 -13.56
CA LEU A 84 -11.46 -2.23 -12.80
C LEU A 84 -11.21 -0.87 -12.15
N GLY A 85 -9.96 -0.41 -12.07
CA GLY A 85 -9.58 0.79 -11.31
C GLY A 85 -9.74 0.62 -9.80
N ARG A 86 -9.81 -0.62 -9.30
CA ARG A 86 -10.14 -0.94 -7.90
C ARG A 86 -9.10 -1.87 -7.31
N PRO A 87 -8.61 -1.63 -6.08
CA PRO A 87 -7.54 -2.44 -5.49
C PRO A 87 -8.10 -3.78 -5.01
N PHE A 88 -7.33 -4.87 -5.08
CA PHE A 88 -7.69 -6.15 -4.47
C PHE A 88 -9.11 -6.62 -4.81
N VAL A 89 -9.40 -6.79 -6.10
CA VAL A 89 -10.69 -7.28 -6.64
C VAL A 89 -10.56 -8.61 -7.38
N GLY A 90 -9.34 -9.07 -7.65
CA GLY A 90 -9.08 -10.43 -8.13
C GLY A 90 -9.15 -11.51 -7.03
N ARG A 91 -8.61 -12.70 -7.31
CA ARG A 91 -8.63 -13.84 -6.36
C ARG A 91 -7.98 -13.53 -5.01
N SER A 92 -6.82 -12.86 -5.02
CA SER A 92 -6.15 -12.38 -3.81
C SER A 92 -7.01 -11.37 -3.05
N GLY A 93 -7.74 -10.53 -3.79
CA GLY A 93 -8.69 -9.56 -3.25
C GLY A 93 -9.88 -10.18 -2.54
N ASN A 94 -10.45 -11.24 -3.10
CA ASN A 94 -11.53 -11.99 -2.45
C ASN A 94 -11.08 -12.61 -1.12
N LEU A 95 -9.86 -13.15 -1.07
CA LEU A 95 -9.31 -13.65 0.20
C LEU A 95 -9.07 -12.51 1.21
N LEU A 96 -8.60 -11.34 0.76
CA LEU A 96 -8.50 -10.17 1.65
C LEU A 96 -9.87 -9.74 2.19
N SER A 97 -10.89 -9.71 1.33
CA SER A 97 -12.27 -9.41 1.74
C SER A 97 -12.80 -10.43 2.75
N ASP A 98 -12.43 -11.71 2.62
CA ASP A 98 -12.73 -12.75 3.62
C ASP A 98 -12.00 -12.51 4.95
N ILE A 99 -10.72 -12.11 4.91
CA ILE A 99 -9.97 -11.74 6.11
C ILE A 99 -10.64 -10.57 6.83
N ILE A 100 -11.07 -9.54 6.10
CA ILE A 100 -11.75 -8.37 6.65
C ILE A 100 -13.12 -8.74 7.24
N SER A 101 -13.97 -9.41 6.45
CA SER A 101 -15.34 -9.72 6.87
C SER A 101 -15.42 -10.84 7.91
N LYS A 102 -14.74 -11.96 7.68
CA LYS A 102 -14.84 -13.15 8.54
C LYS A 102 -13.86 -13.06 9.71
N GLY A 103 -12.67 -12.56 9.47
CA GLY A 103 -11.61 -12.44 10.47
C GLY A 103 -11.75 -11.20 11.34
N LEU A 104 -11.79 -10.01 10.74
CA LEU A 104 -11.88 -8.75 11.48
C LEU A 104 -13.29 -8.38 11.93
N LYS A 105 -14.33 -9.02 11.35
CA LYS A 105 -15.74 -8.64 11.55
C LYS A 105 -16.03 -7.19 11.15
N MET A 106 -15.31 -6.70 10.15
CA MET A 106 -15.48 -5.37 9.57
C MET A 106 -16.02 -5.49 8.14
N LYS A 107 -16.63 -4.44 7.63
CA LYS A 107 -16.92 -4.34 6.19
C LYS A 107 -15.68 -3.82 5.46
N ARG A 108 -15.60 -4.16 4.17
CA ARG A 108 -14.53 -3.66 3.30
C ARG A 108 -14.52 -2.12 3.21
N GLU A 109 -15.69 -1.50 3.30
CA GLU A 109 -15.88 -0.05 3.31
C GLU A 109 -15.44 0.63 4.61
N ASP A 110 -15.30 -0.10 5.72
CA ASP A 110 -14.86 0.45 7.01
C ASP A 110 -13.34 0.65 7.09
N VAL A 111 -12.59 -0.09 6.27
CA VAL A 111 -11.12 -0.02 6.16
C VAL A 111 -10.73 0.78 4.93
N TYR A 112 -9.44 1.13 4.79
CA TYR A 112 -8.91 1.68 3.55
C TYR A 112 -7.91 0.70 2.93
N ILE A 113 -8.01 0.45 1.62
CA ILE A 113 -7.17 -0.51 0.91
C ILE A 113 -6.47 0.20 -0.25
N THR A 114 -5.15 0.07 -0.32
CA THR A 114 -4.35 0.61 -1.42
C THR A 114 -3.05 -0.20 -1.60
N ASN A 115 -2.17 0.28 -2.48
CA ASN A 115 -0.87 -0.31 -2.80
C ASN A 115 0.26 0.73 -2.72
N ILE A 116 1.52 0.28 -2.71
CA ILE A 116 2.66 1.18 -2.84
C ILE A 116 2.61 1.94 -4.16
N VAL A 117 2.50 1.22 -5.29
CA VAL A 117 2.28 1.84 -6.62
C VAL A 117 0.80 1.80 -7.00
N LYS A 118 0.32 2.81 -7.75
CA LYS A 118 -1.10 2.94 -8.15
C LYS A 118 -1.40 2.46 -9.57
N CYS A 119 -0.40 1.98 -10.30
CA CYS A 119 -0.51 1.55 -11.69
C CYS A 119 0.07 0.15 -11.82
N HIS A 120 -0.50 -0.69 -12.69
CA HIS A 120 -0.09 -2.08 -12.88
C HIS A 120 1.32 -2.18 -13.48
N PRO A 121 2.30 -2.77 -12.77
CA PRO A 121 3.63 -3.00 -13.32
C PRO A 121 3.62 -4.24 -14.23
N MET A 122 3.68 -3.98 -15.53
CA MET A 122 3.65 -5.01 -16.59
C MET A 122 5.07 -5.40 -17.04
N LYS A 123 5.29 -6.68 -17.35
CA LYS A 123 6.51 -7.18 -18.02
C LYS A 123 6.55 -6.73 -19.47
N ASP A 124 5.40 -6.76 -20.12
CA ASP A 124 5.17 -6.40 -21.51
C ASP A 124 4.09 -5.30 -21.56
N PRO A 125 4.49 -4.02 -21.41
CA PRO A 125 3.56 -2.89 -21.41
C PRO A 125 2.94 -2.62 -22.79
N SER A 126 3.41 -3.29 -23.85
CA SER A 126 2.86 -3.15 -25.20
C SER A 126 1.56 -3.94 -25.40
N ASP A 127 1.29 -4.91 -24.52
CA ASP A 127 0.09 -5.76 -24.54
C ASP A 127 -0.56 -5.79 -23.14
N PRO A 128 -1.38 -4.78 -22.79
CA PRO A 128 -2.09 -4.72 -21.50
C PRO A 128 -3.08 -5.87 -21.27
N GLU A 129 -3.55 -6.49 -22.35
CA GLU A 129 -4.52 -7.60 -22.31
C GLU A 129 -3.84 -8.95 -21.99
N LYS A 130 -2.50 -9.00 -22.05
CA LYS A 130 -1.73 -10.20 -21.74
C LYS A 130 -1.93 -10.63 -20.28
N HIS A 131 -2.31 -11.89 -20.10
CA HIS A 131 -2.33 -12.50 -18.77
C HIS A 131 -0.91 -12.84 -18.28
N SER A 132 -0.75 -12.96 -16.96
CA SER A 132 0.55 -13.22 -16.30
C SER A 132 1.62 -12.14 -16.58
N ASN A 133 1.17 -10.93 -16.89
CA ASN A 133 1.99 -9.78 -17.20
C ASN A 133 2.54 -9.07 -15.95
N ASP A 134 2.14 -9.46 -14.74
CA ASP A 134 2.60 -8.84 -13.49
C ASP A 134 4.12 -8.99 -13.28
N ARG A 135 4.76 -7.90 -12.85
CA ARG A 135 6.12 -7.87 -12.26
C ARG A 135 6.15 -7.01 -10.99
N PRO A 136 7.20 -7.11 -10.17
CA PRO A 136 7.44 -6.12 -9.13
C PRO A 136 7.68 -4.72 -9.73
N PRO A 137 7.24 -3.65 -9.05
CA PRO A 137 7.60 -2.29 -9.42
C PRO A 137 9.10 -2.04 -9.19
N SER A 138 9.69 -1.20 -10.03
CA SER A 138 11.09 -0.78 -9.87
C SER A 138 11.24 0.23 -8.72
N PRO A 139 12.46 0.43 -8.19
CA PRO A 139 12.72 1.46 -7.20
C PRO A 139 12.30 2.88 -7.62
N ASP A 140 12.50 3.22 -8.90
CA ASP A 140 12.11 4.52 -9.47
C ASP A 140 10.58 4.65 -9.56
N GLU A 141 9.88 3.58 -9.92
CA GLU A 141 8.41 3.58 -9.95
C GLU A 141 7.83 3.73 -8.54
N VAL A 142 8.41 3.04 -7.55
CA VAL A 142 8.06 3.20 -6.14
C VAL A 142 8.31 4.62 -5.66
N SER A 143 9.49 5.19 -5.94
CA SER A 143 9.85 6.54 -5.46
C SER A 143 8.90 7.62 -5.98
N LYS A 144 8.54 7.54 -7.27
CA LYS A 144 7.61 8.47 -7.93
C LYS A 144 6.16 8.31 -7.47
N CYS A 145 5.75 7.12 -7.05
CA CYS A 145 4.38 6.86 -6.60
C CYS A 145 4.19 7.10 -5.09
N MET A 146 5.27 7.00 -4.29
CA MET A 146 5.22 7.14 -2.84
C MET A 146 4.57 8.43 -2.32
N PRO A 147 4.75 9.62 -2.95
CA PRO A 147 4.07 10.84 -2.52
C PRO A 147 2.55 10.70 -2.47
N ILE A 148 1.96 9.90 -3.37
CA ILE A 148 0.51 9.65 -3.38
C ILE A 148 0.11 8.88 -2.11
N LEU A 149 0.82 7.79 -1.79
CA LEU A 149 0.55 6.98 -0.60
C LEU A 149 0.70 7.79 0.68
N LEU A 150 1.71 8.65 0.75
CA LEU A 150 1.94 9.51 1.90
C LEU A 150 0.82 10.51 2.13
N ARG A 151 0.33 11.12 1.05
CA ARG A 151 -0.82 12.03 1.12
C ARG A 151 -2.09 11.29 1.51
N GLN A 152 -2.27 10.03 1.10
CA GLN A 152 -3.37 9.18 1.57
C GLN A 152 -3.27 8.94 3.09
N ILE A 153 -2.08 8.58 3.59
CA ILE A 153 -1.84 8.37 5.02
C ILE A 153 -2.09 9.67 5.82
N ASP A 154 -1.63 10.82 5.32
CA ASP A 154 -1.86 12.11 5.99
C ASP A 154 -3.34 12.52 6.02
N ALA A 155 -4.07 12.27 4.93
CA ALA A 155 -5.51 12.56 4.87
C ALA A 155 -6.33 11.65 5.79
N ILE A 156 -6.00 10.36 5.85
CA ILE A 156 -6.78 9.34 6.58
C ILE A 156 -6.37 9.26 8.05
N ARG A 157 -5.08 9.45 8.35
CA ARG A 157 -4.45 9.25 9.67
C ARG A 157 -4.90 7.92 10.34
N PRO A 158 -4.66 6.75 9.73
CA PRO A 158 -5.02 5.47 10.35
C PRO A 158 -4.27 5.25 11.67
N GLU A 159 -4.86 4.44 12.56
CA GLU A 159 -4.22 4.00 13.80
C GLU A 159 -3.32 2.79 13.55
N VAL A 160 -3.72 1.93 12.60
CA VAL A 160 -2.99 0.72 12.21
C VAL A 160 -2.84 0.64 10.69
N ILE A 161 -1.63 0.32 10.24
CA ILE A 161 -1.33 -0.07 8.87
C ILE A 161 -0.98 -1.56 8.85
N CYS A 162 -1.67 -2.33 8.01
CA CYS A 162 -1.35 -3.74 7.75
C CYS A 162 -0.74 -3.88 6.35
N THR A 163 0.58 -4.13 6.27
CA THR A 163 1.25 -4.34 4.99
C THR A 163 1.13 -5.80 4.54
N LEU A 164 0.74 -6.00 3.29
CA LEU A 164 0.49 -7.30 2.70
C LEU A 164 1.71 -7.75 1.87
N GLY A 165 2.52 -8.63 2.43
CA GLY A 165 3.69 -9.22 1.78
C GLY A 165 5.00 -8.46 2.02
N SER A 166 6.09 -9.13 1.62
CA SER A 166 7.47 -8.64 1.75
C SER A 166 7.70 -7.26 1.13
N PRO A 167 7.27 -6.97 -0.11
CA PRO A 167 7.59 -5.71 -0.77
C PRO A 167 7.05 -4.49 -0.01
N ALA A 168 5.76 -4.49 0.30
CA ALA A 168 5.11 -3.40 1.04
C ALA A 168 5.72 -3.23 2.44
N ALA A 169 5.98 -4.34 3.14
CA ALA A 169 6.58 -4.30 4.48
C ALA A 169 8.00 -3.70 4.45
N LYS A 170 8.85 -4.17 3.53
CA LYS A 170 10.24 -3.68 3.38
C LYS A 170 10.27 -2.19 3.08
N ILE A 171 9.42 -1.74 2.15
CA ILE A 171 9.36 -0.33 1.73
C ILE A 171 8.88 0.57 2.87
N MET A 172 7.81 0.18 3.57
CA MET A 172 7.24 1.01 4.66
C MET A 172 8.10 1.01 5.93
N LEU A 173 8.83 -0.08 6.20
CA LEU A 173 9.69 -0.22 7.38
C LEU A 173 11.14 0.19 7.13
N ASP A 174 11.54 0.41 5.88
CA ASP A 174 12.93 0.63 5.48
C ASP A 174 13.85 -0.52 5.93
N ARG A 175 13.41 -1.76 5.66
CA ARG A 175 14.08 -3.00 6.08
C ARG A 175 14.40 -3.89 4.88
N LYS A 176 15.42 -4.75 5.02
CA LYS A 176 15.80 -5.75 4.01
C LYS A 176 15.35 -7.17 4.38
N ASP A 177 14.89 -7.36 5.61
CA ASP A 177 14.46 -8.65 6.15
C ASP A 177 13.33 -9.29 5.32
N GLY A 178 13.38 -10.62 5.18
CA GLY A 178 12.28 -11.37 4.57
C GLY A 178 11.00 -11.31 5.41
N ILE A 179 9.85 -11.47 4.76
CA ILE A 179 8.53 -11.37 5.42
C ILE A 179 8.40 -12.30 6.63
N SER A 180 9.04 -13.47 6.62
CA SER A 180 9.03 -14.42 7.76
C SER A 180 9.61 -13.83 9.05
N ASN A 181 10.54 -12.87 8.95
CA ASN A 181 11.15 -12.21 10.11
C ASN A 181 10.37 -10.98 10.59
N LEU A 182 9.53 -10.41 9.72
CA LEU A 182 8.80 -9.16 9.96
C LEU A 182 7.35 -9.39 10.40
N ARG A 183 6.72 -10.45 9.88
CA ARG A 183 5.29 -10.72 10.09
C ARG A 183 4.90 -10.85 11.56
N GLY A 184 3.70 -10.38 11.90
CA GLY A 184 3.12 -10.50 13.24
C GLY A 184 3.79 -9.65 14.33
N LYS A 185 4.89 -8.95 14.01
CA LYS A 185 5.50 -7.96 14.90
C LYS A 185 4.82 -6.60 14.71
N ILE A 186 4.83 -5.80 15.78
CA ILE A 186 4.32 -4.43 15.77
C ILE A 186 5.51 -3.49 15.63
N PHE A 187 5.42 -2.57 14.68
CA PHE A 187 6.39 -1.51 14.48
C PHE A 187 5.74 -0.15 14.66
N ASP A 188 6.44 0.78 15.29
CA ASP A 188 6.07 2.18 15.30
C ASP A 188 6.75 2.87 14.12
N ILE A 189 5.96 3.53 13.27
CA ILE A 189 6.49 4.33 12.15
C ILE A 189 5.96 5.76 12.20
N HIS A 190 6.77 6.68 11.69
CA HIS A 190 6.46 8.10 11.53
C HIS A 190 6.50 8.44 10.03
N PRO A 191 5.42 8.16 9.28
CA PRO A 191 5.43 8.28 7.83
C PRO A 191 5.49 9.74 7.36
N LEU A 192 5.04 10.69 8.19
CA LEU A 192 4.93 12.10 7.82
C LEU A 192 6.10 12.90 8.36
N LYS A 193 7.00 13.35 7.47
CA LYS A 193 8.16 14.16 7.86
C LYS A 193 7.77 15.51 8.46
N ASP A 194 6.70 16.12 7.93
CA ASP A 194 6.20 17.42 8.36
C ASP A 194 5.37 17.34 9.66
N ASP A 195 5.10 16.13 10.17
CA ASP A 195 4.40 15.89 11.44
C ASP A 195 5.04 14.70 12.19
N PRO A 196 6.21 14.92 12.84
CA PRO A 196 6.95 13.86 13.51
C PRO A 196 6.21 13.29 14.74
N CYS A 197 5.25 14.02 15.30
CA CYS A 197 4.44 13.57 16.43
C CYS A 197 3.41 12.52 16.02
N TYR A 198 3.04 12.46 14.75
CA TYR A 198 2.16 11.41 14.24
C TYR A 198 2.90 10.08 14.08
N SER A 199 2.56 9.13 14.95
CA SER A 199 2.98 7.73 14.87
C SER A 199 1.81 6.84 14.46
N VAL A 200 2.09 5.79 13.70
CA VAL A 200 1.12 4.74 13.36
C VAL A 200 1.73 3.36 13.61
N LYS A 201 0.90 2.43 14.10
CA LYS A 201 1.33 1.04 14.29
C LYS A 201 1.32 0.31 12.95
N LEU A 202 2.41 -0.32 12.57
CA LEU A 202 2.51 -1.13 11.36
C LEU A 202 2.68 -2.61 11.71
N VAL A 203 1.81 -3.46 11.15
CA VAL A 203 1.86 -4.93 11.32
C VAL A 203 1.97 -5.61 9.96
N PRO A 204 3.13 -6.18 9.61
CA PRO A 204 3.29 -6.95 8.39
C PRO A 204 2.59 -8.31 8.48
N THR A 205 2.06 -8.76 7.35
CA THR A 205 1.56 -10.14 7.18
C THR A 205 1.85 -10.67 5.78
N PHE A 206 1.48 -11.92 5.51
CA PHE A 206 1.62 -12.52 4.19
C PHE A 206 0.65 -11.88 3.18
N HIS A 207 1.11 -11.77 1.93
CA HIS A 207 0.22 -11.34 0.85
C HIS A 207 -0.86 -12.40 0.57
N PRO A 208 -2.13 -12.05 0.32
CA PRO A 208 -3.19 -13.02 0.06
C PRO A 208 -2.87 -13.97 -1.11
N ALA A 209 -2.19 -13.52 -2.15
CA ALA A 209 -1.74 -14.38 -3.25
C ALA A 209 -0.78 -15.50 -2.79
N TYR A 210 0.06 -15.25 -1.76
CA TYR A 210 0.91 -16.28 -1.17
C TYR A 210 0.07 -17.30 -0.40
N LEU A 211 -0.94 -16.86 0.35
CA LEU A 211 -1.85 -17.74 1.10
C LEU A 211 -2.71 -18.64 0.20
N LEU A 212 -3.02 -18.18 -1.01
CA LEU A 212 -3.70 -19.00 -2.02
C LEU A 212 -2.79 -20.11 -2.56
N ARG A 213 -1.50 -19.84 -2.73
CA ARG A 213 -0.51 -20.84 -3.18
C ARG A 213 -0.01 -21.75 -2.05
N ASN A 214 -0.04 -21.26 -0.80
CA ASN A 214 0.42 -21.98 0.38
C ASN A 214 -0.65 -21.95 1.50
N PRO A 215 -1.70 -22.78 1.41
CA PRO A 215 -2.79 -22.79 2.40
C PRO A 215 -2.37 -22.98 3.86
N PRO A 216 -1.35 -23.81 4.20
CA PRO A 216 -0.83 -23.91 5.57
C PRO A 216 -0.41 -22.56 6.18
N ALA A 217 0.03 -21.59 5.37
CA ALA A 217 0.40 -20.26 5.84
C ALA A 217 -0.80 -19.39 6.28
N LYS A 218 -2.05 -19.83 6.05
CA LYS A 218 -3.24 -19.13 6.55
C LYS A 218 -3.32 -19.12 8.07
N LYS A 219 -2.90 -20.20 8.73
CA LYS A 219 -2.87 -20.29 10.21
C LYS A 219 -1.97 -19.21 10.82
N PRO A 220 -0.68 -19.10 10.45
CA PRO A 220 0.14 -18.02 10.97
C PRO A 220 -0.42 -16.65 10.55
N ALA A 221 -0.91 -16.47 9.31
CA ALA A 221 -1.48 -15.18 8.89
C ALA A 221 -2.64 -14.74 9.80
N TRP A 222 -3.47 -15.68 10.23
CA TRP A 222 -4.53 -15.41 11.19
C TRP A 222 -4.01 -14.90 12.54
N GLU A 223 -2.88 -15.42 13.03
CA GLU A 223 -2.25 -14.89 14.25
C GLU A 223 -1.82 -13.42 14.09
N ASP A 224 -1.32 -13.02 12.91
CA ASP A 224 -0.99 -11.59 12.66
C ASP A 224 -2.26 -10.73 12.66
N ILE A 225 -3.36 -11.23 12.10
CA ILE A 225 -4.63 -10.51 12.08
C ILE A 225 -5.20 -10.34 13.49
N LYS A 226 -4.97 -11.29 14.41
CA LYS A 226 -5.30 -11.10 15.83
C LYS A 226 -4.50 -9.99 16.48
N VAL A 227 -3.23 -9.80 16.08
CA VAL A 227 -2.43 -8.65 16.54
C VAL A 227 -3.06 -7.34 16.10
N VAL A 228 -3.47 -7.24 14.82
CA VAL A 228 -4.20 -6.07 14.30
C VAL A 228 -5.50 -5.82 15.09
N LEU A 229 -6.28 -6.86 15.36
CA LEU A 229 -7.49 -6.76 16.20
C LEU A 229 -7.19 -6.25 17.61
N GLY A 230 -6.11 -6.71 18.23
CA GLY A 230 -5.69 -6.28 19.55
C GLY A 230 -5.34 -4.79 19.61
N LEU A 231 -4.84 -4.23 18.51
CA LEU A 231 -4.54 -2.79 18.39
C LEU A 231 -5.79 -1.93 18.20
N LEU A 232 -6.80 -2.41 17.48
CA LEU A 232 -8.04 -1.66 17.19
C LEU A 232 -9.08 -1.69 18.32
N LYS A 233 -8.93 -2.60 19.29
CA LYS A 233 -9.82 -2.71 20.46
C LYS A 233 -9.46 -1.77 21.61
N LYS A 234 -8.32 -1.10 21.53
CA LYS A 234 -7.92 -0.03 22.44
C LYS A 234 -8.52 1.28 21.97
#